data_AF-R9IXQ1-F1
#
_entry.id   AF-R9IXQ1-F1
#
_cell.length_a   1.000
_cell.length_b   1.000
_cell.length_c   1.000
_cell.angle_alpha   90.00
_cell.angle_beta   90.00
_cell.angle_gamma   90.00
#
_symmetry.space_group_name_H-M   'P 1'
#
loop_
_entity.id
_entity.type
_entity.pdbx_description
1 polymer ?
#
loop_
_entity_poly.entity_id
_entity_poly.type
_entity_poly.pdbx_seq_one_letter_code
_entity_poly.pdbx_strand_id
1 'polypeptide(L)'
;MNKIISCCGVICSECEYYPIDCKSCPIIKGQVFWLEYTDEKICGIYDCCVNTKKIKHCGKCEKVPCNKYNGSDPTKTLKENNEDLINQLAQLRTME
;
A
#
# COMPACT_ATOMS: atom_id res chain seq x y z
N MET A 1 -5.36 12.23 -15.92
CA MET A 1 -4.32 11.19 -15.74
C MET A 1 -4.95 10.02 -15.02
N ASN A 2 -4.72 8.77 -15.46
CA ASN A 2 -5.30 7.60 -14.78
C ASN A 2 -4.60 7.40 -13.43
N LYS A 3 -5.37 7.27 -12.35
CA LYS A 3 -4.82 6.99 -11.02
C LYS A 3 -4.26 5.57 -10.97
N ILE A 4 -3.04 5.42 -10.47
CA ILE A 4 -2.45 4.10 -10.18
C ILE A 4 -2.65 3.83 -8.70
N ILE A 5 -3.49 2.86 -8.38
CA ILE A 5 -3.82 2.52 -6.99
C ILE A 5 -3.22 1.15 -6.66
N SER A 6 -2.47 1.07 -5.56
CA SER A 6 -1.90 -0.16 -5.03
C SER A 6 -2.99 -1.06 -4.43
N CYS A 7 -2.68 -2.35 -4.25
CA CYS A 7 -3.60 -3.30 -3.61
C CYS A 7 -3.97 -2.89 -2.17
N CYS A 8 -3.21 -2.00 -1.52
CA CYS A 8 -3.49 -1.45 -0.20
C CYS A 8 -4.31 -0.15 -0.20
N GLY A 9 -4.66 0.40 -1.37
CA GLY A 9 -5.40 1.66 -1.48
C GLY A 9 -4.53 2.92 -1.57
N VAL A 10 -3.21 2.81 -1.45
CA VAL A 10 -2.28 3.93 -1.72
C VAL A 10 -2.35 4.33 -3.20
N ILE A 11 -2.52 5.62 -3.48
CA ILE A 11 -2.48 6.18 -4.83
C ILE A 11 -1.01 6.40 -5.21
N CYS A 12 -0.38 5.40 -5.83
CA CYS A 12 1.02 5.46 -6.24
C CYS A 12 1.30 6.63 -7.19
N SER A 13 0.37 7.00 -8.06
CA SER A 13 0.55 8.12 -9.00
C SER A 13 0.60 9.51 -8.33
N GLU A 14 0.22 9.60 -7.06
CA GLU A 14 0.26 10.83 -6.25
C GLU A 14 1.36 10.76 -5.15
N CYS A 15 2.15 9.68 -5.14
CA CYS A 15 3.24 9.48 -4.18
C CYS A 15 4.50 10.22 -4.63
N GLU A 16 5.19 10.89 -3.70
CA GLU A 16 6.41 11.67 -3.98
C GLU A 16 7.56 10.83 -4.59
N TYR A 17 7.62 9.54 -4.27
CA TYR A 17 8.62 8.60 -4.78
C TYR A 17 8.32 8.08 -6.18
N TYR A 18 7.12 8.35 -6.73
CA TYR A 18 6.73 7.90 -8.06
C TYR A 18 7.06 8.95 -9.14
N PRO A 19 7.58 8.56 -10.33
CA PRO A 19 7.96 7.20 -10.76
C PRO A 19 9.44 6.88 -10.59
N ILE A 20 10.24 7.81 -10.05
CA ILE A 20 11.71 7.75 -10.07
C ILE A 20 12.22 6.67 -9.11
N ASP A 21 11.96 6.84 -7.81
CA ASP A 21 12.43 5.93 -6.77
C ASP A 21 11.53 4.69 -6.63
N CYS A 22 10.27 4.80 -7.07
CA CYS A 22 9.29 3.73 -7.03
C CYS A 22 8.41 3.72 -8.28
N LYS A 23 8.38 2.59 -9.01
CA LYS A 23 7.60 2.45 -10.26
C LYS A 23 6.14 2.04 -10.03
N SER A 24 5.61 2.22 -8.82
CA SER A 24 4.31 1.73 -8.31
C SER A 24 4.28 0.23 -7.96
N CYS A 25 3.46 -0.11 -6.95
CA CYS A 25 3.32 -1.47 -6.44
C CYS A 25 2.91 -2.52 -7.50
N PRO A 26 2.00 -2.24 -8.46
CA PRO A 26 1.67 -3.19 -9.52
C PRO A 26 2.87 -3.58 -10.40
N ILE A 27 3.79 -2.64 -10.65
CA ILE A 27 4.97 -2.87 -11.51
C ILE A 27 6.09 -3.57 -10.74
N ILE A 28 6.41 -3.09 -9.54
CA ILE A 28 7.52 -3.61 -8.72
C ILE A 28 7.11 -4.84 -7.90
N LYS A 29 5.84 -5.27 -7.98
CA LYS A 29 5.29 -6.43 -7.28
C LYS A 29 5.54 -6.40 -5.76
N GLY A 30 5.33 -5.23 -5.16
CA GLY A 30 5.50 -5.02 -3.72
C GLY A 30 6.95 -4.90 -3.23
N GLN A 31 7.95 -4.91 -4.13
CA GLN A 31 9.36 -4.67 -3.82
C GLN A 31 9.64 -3.15 -3.76
N VAL A 32 9.09 -2.49 -2.75
CA VAL A 32 9.26 -1.05 -2.49
C VAL A 32 10.63 -0.75 -1.89
N PHE A 33 11.20 0.43 -2.17
CA PHE A 33 12.57 0.79 -1.80
C PHE A 33 12.83 0.69 -0.28
N TRP A 34 11.88 1.14 0.55
CA TRP A 34 12.05 1.19 2.00
C TRP A 34 12.16 -0.18 2.67
N LEU A 35 11.91 -1.28 1.94
CA LEU A 35 12.20 -2.63 2.43
C LEU A 35 13.68 -2.85 2.70
N GLU A 36 14.58 -2.03 2.14
CA GLU A 36 16.00 -2.05 2.50
C GLU A 36 16.26 -1.71 3.97
N TYR A 37 15.31 -1.04 4.63
CA TYR A 37 15.35 -0.71 6.06
C TYR A 37 14.61 -1.75 6.92
N THR A 38 14.20 -2.88 6.34
CA THR A 38 13.52 -3.98 7.05
C THR A 38 14.15 -5.32 6.70
N ASP A 39 13.78 -6.38 7.43
CA ASP A 39 14.19 -7.76 7.09
C ASP A 39 13.29 -8.42 6.03
N GLU A 40 12.39 -7.65 5.38
CA GLU A 40 11.43 -8.14 4.41
C GLU A 40 11.91 -7.93 2.97
N LYS A 41 11.66 -8.89 2.07
CA LYS A 41 11.96 -8.74 0.63
C LYS A 41 10.78 -8.24 -0.20
N ILE A 42 9.57 -8.35 0.34
CA ILE A 42 8.31 -7.96 -0.30
C ILE A 42 7.43 -7.35 0.79
N CYS A 43 6.75 -6.26 0.48
CA CYS A 43 5.79 -5.63 1.39
C CYS A 43 4.77 -6.67 1.90
N GLY A 44 4.67 -6.82 3.22
CA GLY A 44 3.77 -7.80 3.83
C GLY A 44 2.29 -7.63 3.47
N ILE A 45 1.81 -6.42 3.13
CA ILE A 45 0.44 -6.23 2.62
C ILE A 45 0.31 -6.81 1.20
N TYR A 46 1.25 -6.50 0.31
CA TYR A 46 1.25 -7.00 -1.07
C TYR A 46 1.34 -8.53 -1.09
N ASP A 47 2.26 -9.09 -0.31
CA ASP A 47 2.45 -10.53 -0.23
C ASP A 47 1.20 -11.26 0.31
N CYS A 48 0.57 -10.71 1.34
CA CYS A 48 -0.69 -11.26 1.84
C CYS A 48 -1.83 -11.15 0.82
N CYS A 49 -2.03 -9.98 0.21
CA CYS A 49 -3.16 -9.68 -0.66
C CYS A 49 -3.05 -10.38 -2.02
N VAL A 50 -1.95 -10.13 -2.72
CA VAL A 50 -1.77 -10.52 -4.13
C VAL A 50 -1.14 -11.90 -4.23
N ASN A 51 -0.08 -12.19 -3.45
CA ASN A 51 0.64 -13.46 -3.58
C ASN A 51 -0.03 -14.61 -2.83
N THR A 52 -0.52 -14.38 -1.60
CA THR A 52 -1.08 -15.43 -0.75
C THR A 52 -2.58 -15.60 -0.98
N LYS A 53 -3.38 -14.55 -0.77
CA LYS A 53 -4.85 -14.61 -0.88
C LYS A 53 -5.37 -14.54 -2.31
N LYS A 54 -4.53 -14.15 -3.27
CA LYS A 54 -4.88 -14.01 -4.69
C LYS A 54 -6.10 -13.10 -4.95
N ILE A 55 -6.27 -12.05 -4.14
CA ILE A 55 -7.30 -11.03 -4.33
C ILE A 55 -6.71 -9.76 -4.92
N LYS A 56 -7.49 -9.03 -5.72
CA LYS A 56 -7.01 -7.84 -6.47
C LYS A 56 -6.52 -6.72 -5.56
N HIS A 57 -7.25 -6.46 -4.47
CA HIS A 57 -6.92 -5.44 -3.48
C HIS A 57 -7.52 -5.81 -2.12
N CYS A 58 -7.01 -5.21 -1.06
CA CYS A 58 -7.40 -5.50 0.31
C CYS A 58 -8.86 -5.16 0.61
N GLY A 59 -9.50 -4.30 -0.19
CA GLY A 59 -10.93 -3.99 -0.10
C GLY A 59 -11.84 -5.21 -0.34
N LYS A 60 -11.33 -6.26 -0.99
CA LYS A 60 -12.03 -7.57 -1.14
C LYS A 60 -11.81 -8.51 0.05
N CYS A 61 -11.04 -8.11 1.07
CA CYS A 61 -10.80 -8.92 2.25
C CYS A 61 -11.75 -8.52 3.37
N GLU A 62 -12.53 -9.47 3.88
CA GLU A 62 -13.45 -9.26 5.01
C GLU A 62 -12.75 -8.81 6.31
N LYS A 63 -11.43 -8.99 6.38
CA LYS A 63 -10.61 -8.62 7.55
C LYS A 63 -10.02 -7.21 7.46
N VAL A 64 -10.28 -6.44 6.39
CA VAL A 64 -9.70 -5.08 6.25
C VAL A 64 -10.52 -4.07 7.08
N PRO A 65 -9.89 -3.19 7.89
CA PRO A 65 -8.45 -3.11 8.19
C PRO A 65 -7.98 -4.22 9.12
N CYS A 66 -6.79 -4.79 8.85
CA CYS A 66 -6.15 -5.79 9.71
C CYS A 66 -4.79 -5.30 10.22
N ASN A 67 -4.15 -6.08 11.10
CA ASN A 67 -2.86 -5.72 11.72
C ASN A 67 -1.73 -5.38 10.73
N LYS A 68 -1.83 -5.76 9.45
CA LYS A 68 -0.85 -5.36 8.43
C LYS A 68 -0.91 -3.86 8.08
N TYR A 69 -1.96 -3.16 8.49
CA TYR A 69 -2.10 -1.70 8.35
C TYR A 69 -1.60 -0.92 9.59
N ASN A 70 -1.05 -1.61 10.61
CA ASN A 70 -0.55 -0.96 11.82
C ASN A 70 0.85 -0.35 11.66
N GLY A 71 1.46 -0.43 10.47
CA GLY A 71 2.74 0.20 10.20
C GLY A 71 2.61 1.72 10.13
N SER A 72 3.67 2.42 10.53
CA SER A 72 3.77 3.88 10.44
C SER A 72 4.98 4.27 9.62
N ASP A 73 4.83 5.28 8.77
CA ASP A 73 5.95 5.94 8.11
C ASP A 73 6.69 6.81 9.16
N PRO A 74 7.96 6.50 9.48
CA PRO A 74 8.72 7.25 10.48
C PRO A 74 9.05 8.68 10.04
N THR A 75 8.89 9.03 8.76
CA THR A 75 9.10 10.40 8.28
C THR A 75 7.85 11.28 8.44
N LYS A 76 6.74 10.71 8.91
CA LYS A 76 5.45 11.39 9.08
C LYS A 76 5.04 11.47 10.54
N THR A 77 4.28 12.50 10.88
CA THR A 77 3.63 12.61 12.19
C THR A 77 2.56 11.53 12.37
N LEU A 78 2.14 11.30 13.62
CA LEU A 78 1.02 10.40 13.92
C LEU A 78 -0.26 10.83 13.21
N LYS A 79 -0.50 12.14 13.10
CA LYS A 79 -1.69 12.68 12.43
C LYS A 79 -1.68 12.35 10.94
N GLU A 80 -0.56 12.59 10.25
CA GLU A 80 -0.41 12.28 8.83
C GLU A 80 -0.53 10.78 8.55
N ASN A 81 0.09 9.93 9.38
CA ASN A 81 -0.05 8.47 9.28
C ASN A 81 -1.53 8.03 9.42
N ASN A 82 -2.28 8.63 10.35
CA ASN A 82 -3.70 8.34 10.52
C ASN A 82 -4.54 8.82 9.32
N GLU A 83 -4.23 10.00 8.77
CA GLU A 83 -4.89 10.52 7.56
C GLU A 83 -4.61 9.64 6.35
N ASP A 84 -3.37 9.18 6.17
CA ASP A 84 -3.00 8.22 5.13
C ASP A 84 -3.79 6.92 5.25
N LEU A 85 -3.91 6.36 6.46
CA LEU A 85 -4.69 5.15 6.70
C LEU A 85 -6.17 5.36 6.34
N ILE A 86 -6.77 6.47 6.76
CA ILE A 86 -8.18 6.79 6.42
C ILE A 86 -8.34 6.89 4.90
N ASN A 87 -7.43 7.58 4.22
CA ASN A 87 -7.45 7.75 2.77
C ASN A 87 -7.31 6.40 2.04
N GLN A 88 -6.37 5.54 2.46
CA GLN A 88 -6.20 4.20 1.92
C GLN A 88 -7.50 3.39 2.02
N LEU A 89 -8.11 3.35 3.21
CA LEU A 89 -9.36 2.62 3.43
C LEU A 89 -10.53 3.19 2.63
N ALA A 90 -10.59 4.51 2.46
CA ALA A 90 -11.58 5.15 1.60
C ALA A 90 -11.39 4.74 0.14
N GLN A 91 -10.16 4.74 -0.38
CA GLN A 91 -9.87 4.28 -1.74
C GLN A 91 -10.25 2.81 -1.94
N LEU A 92 -9.96 1.93 -0.96
CA LEU A 92 -10.31 0.52 -1.08
C LEU A 92 -11.81 0.25 -1.25
N ARG A 93 -12.67 1.17 -0.78
CA ARG A 93 -14.14 1.09 -0.92
C ARG A 93 -14.64 1.50 -2.31
N THR A 94 -13.87 2.30 -3.05
CA THR A 94 -14.23 2.77 -4.38
C THR A 94 -13.65 1.89 -5.49
N MET A 95 -12.75 0.97 -5.15
CA MET A 95 -12.14 0.01 -6.08
C MET A 95 -13.06 -1.19 -6.36
N GLU A 96 -13.18 -1.55 -7.64
CA GLU A 96 -14.00 -2.67 -8.15
C GLU A 96 -13.35 -4.06 -8.07
#